data_AF-A0A6H0UGJ0-F1
#
_entry.id   AF-A0A6H0UGJ0-F1
#
_cell.length_a   1.000
_cell.length_b   1.000
_cell.length_c   1.000
_cell.angle_alpha   90.00
_cell.angle_beta   90.00
_cell.angle_gamma   90.00
#
_symmetry.space_group_name_H-M   'P 1'
#
loop_
_entity.id
_entity.type
_entity.pdbx_description
1 polymer ?
#
loop_
_entity_poly.entity_id
_entity_poly.type
_entity_poly.pdbx_seq_one_letter_code
_entity_poly.pdbx_strand_id
1 'polypeptide(L)'
;MKKFLFSLFCLLSVILLSSCHKVVKSEQHGTATLIVKFDKTTVKTYQNVPIKTGETVLDLLESKSKVTLKSGIITEIDGISQIESANLYCLFKVNDKLADKGVTETKVKTGSQIEFYLGEFK
;
A
#
# COMPACT_ATOMS: atom_id res chain seq x y z
N MET A 1 61.60 -33.68 3.50
CA MET A 1 61.64 -34.31 4.85
C MET A 1 61.40 -33.26 5.93
N LYS A 2 60.19 -33.14 6.46
CA LYS A 2 59.93 -32.86 7.88
C LYS A 2 58.47 -33.19 8.16
N LYS A 3 58.28 -34.12 9.09
CA LYS A 3 57.05 -34.81 9.40
C LYS A 3 56.38 -34.01 10.52
N PHE A 4 55.11 -33.63 10.36
CA PHE A 4 54.29 -33.18 11.47
C PHE A 4 53.02 -34.03 11.52
N LEU A 5 53.04 -34.94 12.48
CA LEU A 5 51.99 -35.83 12.89
C LEU A 5 51.48 -35.31 14.24
N PHE A 6 50.23 -34.86 14.30
CA PHE A 6 49.36 -34.67 15.48
C PHE A 6 48.16 -33.82 14.98
N SER A 7 46.89 -34.01 15.29
CA SER A 7 46.20 -34.89 16.21
C SER A 7 44.72 -34.83 15.85
N LEU A 8 44.05 -35.98 15.96
CA LEU A 8 42.60 -36.11 15.94
C LEU A 8 42.00 -35.38 17.15
N PHE A 9 41.14 -34.38 16.94
CA PHE A 9 40.22 -33.88 17.98
C PHE A 9 38.86 -33.54 17.39
N CYS A 10 37.91 -34.42 17.68
CA CYS A 10 36.52 -34.18 18.07
C CYS A 10 35.71 -33.03 17.46
N LEU A 11 34.71 -33.44 16.67
CA LEU A 11 33.25 -33.29 16.92
C LEU A 11 32.66 -31.91 17.32
N LEU A 12 31.56 -31.61 16.62
CA LEU A 12 30.48 -30.66 16.97
C LEU A 12 30.90 -29.17 16.95
N SER A 13 30.26 -28.26 16.21
CA SER A 13 28.85 -28.21 15.84
C SER A 13 28.69 -27.39 14.56
N VAL A 14 27.96 -27.96 13.61
CA VAL A 14 27.32 -27.22 12.53
C VAL A 14 26.09 -26.57 13.15
N ILE A 15 26.22 -25.30 13.55
CA ILE A 15 25.06 -24.44 13.82
C ILE A 15 24.87 -23.58 12.58
N LEU A 16 24.33 -24.19 11.52
CA LEU A 16 23.61 -23.45 10.50
C LEU A 16 22.24 -23.13 11.10
N LEU A 17 22.17 -22.05 11.88
CA LEU A 17 20.89 -21.37 12.09
C LEU A 17 20.58 -20.66 10.77
N SER A 18 20.02 -21.42 9.83
CA SER A 18 19.23 -20.90 8.74
C SER A 18 18.05 -20.19 9.39
N SER A 19 18.24 -18.91 9.72
CA SER A 19 17.15 -18.00 9.96
C SER A 19 16.36 -17.98 8.67
N CYS A 20 15.35 -18.85 8.62
CA CYS A 20 14.30 -18.78 7.64
C CYS A 20 13.52 -17.52 8.01
N HIS A 21 14.09 -16.36 7.66
CA HIS A 21 13.30 -15.19 7.39
C HIS A 21 12.27 -15.68 6.38
N LYS A 22 11.04 -15.91 6.85
CA LYS A 22 9.88 -15.91 5.98
C LYS A 22 9.85 -14.51 5.39
N VAL A 23 10.60 -14.34 4.29
CA VAL A 23 10.32 -13.33 3.31
C VAL A 23 8.93 -13.72 2.84
N VAL A 24 7.91 -13.14 3.47
CA VAL A 24 6.57 -13.11 2.90
C VAL A 24 6.77 -12.35 1.61
N LYS A 25 7.07 -13.09 0.54
CA LYS A 25 6.94 -12.60 -0.82
C LYS A 25 5.48 -12.18 -0.91
N SER A 26 5.25 -10.88 -0.80
CA SER A 26 3.95 -10.31 -1.03
C SER A 26 3.62 -10.63 -2.48
N GLU A 27 2.81 -11.66 -2.69
CA GLU A 27 2.49 -12.13 -4.03
C GLU A 27 1.72 -11.01 -4.72
N GLN A 28 2.34 -10.45 -5.75
CA GLN A 28 1.72 -9.45 -6.59
C GLN A 28 0.50 -10.09 -7.28
N HIS A 29 -0.68 -9.54 -7.02
CA HIS A 29 -1.97 -10.07 -7.43
C HIS A 29 -2.62 -9.17 -8.49
N GLY A 30 -1.89 -8.88 -9.55
CA GLY A 30 -2.32 -8.01 -10.66
C GLY A 30 -2.07 -6.53 -10.42
N THR A 31 -2.86 -5.67 -11.07
CA THR A 31 -2.70 -4.21 -11.03
C THR A 31 -4.03 -3.48 -10.92
N ALA A 32 -3.98 -2.21 -10.51
CA ALA A 32 -5.11 -1.29 -10.47
C ALA A 32 -4.74 0.07 -11.10
N THR A 33 -5.75 0.91 -11.34
CA THR A 33 -5.56 2.32 -11.70
C THR A 33 -5.93 3.20 -10.52
N LEU A 34 -5.05 4.13 -10.15
CA LEU A 34 -5.28 5.11 -9.09
C LEU A 34 -5.33 6.51 -9.69
N ILE A 35 -6.40 7.24 -9.40
CA ILE A 35 -6.60 8.62 -9.82
C ILE A 35 -6.77 9.47 -8.57
N VAL A 36 -5.98 10.53 -8.43
CA VAL A 36 -6.09 11.51 -7.34
C VAL A 36 -6.37 12.87 -7.95
N LYS A 37 -7.58 13.37 -7.73
CA LYS A 37 -8.04 14.69 -8.18
C LYS A 37 -8.02 15.65 -7.00
N PHE A 38 -7.17 16.66 -7.04
CA PHE A 38 -7.14 17.70 -6.01
C PHE A 38 -8.10 18.84 -6.34
N ASP A 39 -8.16 19.20 -7.63
CA ASP A 39 -9.02 20.25 -8.16
C ASP A 39 -9.37 19.95 -9.64
N LYS A 40 -10.02 20.89 -10.33
CA LYS A 40 -10.44 20.71 -11.75
C LYS A 40 -9.26 20.59 -12.72
N THR A 41 -8.08 21.04 -12.34
CA THR A 41 -6.87 21.16 -13.17
C THR A 41 -5.77 20.19 -12.73
N THR A 42 -5.69 19.85 -11.45
CA THR A 42 -4.67 18.98 -10.89
C THR A 42 -5.20 17.56 -10.71
N VAL A 43 -4.85 16.69 -11.67
CA VAL A 43 -5.18 15.26 -11.66
C VAL A 43 -3.91 14.44 -11.79
N LYS A 44 -3.62 13.58 -10.82
CA LYS A 44 -2.56 12.57 -10.89
C LYS A 44 -3.18 11.22 -11.23
N THR A 45 -2.74 10.60 -12.32
CA THR A 45 -3.20 9.27 -12.73
C THR A 45 -2.02 8.31 -12.74
N TYR A 46 -2.14 7.22 -11.98
CA TYR A 46 -1.18 6.13 -11.91
C TYR A 46 -1.82 4.88 -12.50
N GLN A 47 -1.35 4.49 -13.67
CA GLN A 47 -1.79 3.26 -14.33
C GLN A 47 -0.95 2.07 -13.87
N ASN A 48 -1.54 0.87 -13.91
CA ASN A 48 -0.87 -0.39 -13.62
C ASN A 48 -0.15 -0.42 -12.26
N VAL A 49 -0.72 0.21 -11.23
CA VAL A 49 -0.18 0.15 -9.87
C VAL A 49 -0.25 -1.30 -9.39
N PRO A 50 0.88 -1.95 -9.06
CA PRO A 50 0.88 -3.32 -8.58
C PRO A 50 0.07 -3.43 -7.30
N ILE A 51 -0.78 -4.46 -7.20
CA ILE A 51 -1.55 -4.74 -5.99
C ILE A 51 -1.05 -6.03 -5.34
N LYS A 52 -1.11 -6.08 -4.02
CA LYS A 52 -0.81 -7.26 -3.22
C LYS A 52 -2.10 -7.95 -2.79
N THR A 53 -2.05 -9.25 -2.55
CA THR A 53 -3.20 -9.99 -2.04
C THR A 53 -3.70 -9.38 -0.73
N GLY A 54 -4.97 -8.99 -0.70
CA GLY A 54 -5.62 -8.42 0.49
C GLY A 54 -5.24 -6.97 0.80
N GLU A 55 -4.58 -6.26 -0.11
CA GLU A 55 -4.28 -4.84 0.01
C GLU A 55 -5.54 -3.98 0.07
N THR A 56 -5.52 -2.94 0.91
CA THR A 56 -6.62 -1.98 1.05
C THR A 56 -6.47 -0.81 0.09
N VAL A 57 -7.53 -0.04 -0.08
CA VAL A 57 -7.50 1.22 -0.84
C VAL A 57 -6.54 2.23 -0.20
N LEU A 58 -6.42 2.25 1.14
CA LEU A 58 -5.43 3.08 1.82
C LEU A 58 -4.00 2.69 1.45
N ASP A 59 -3.67 1.39 1.54
CA ASP A 59 -2.33 0.89 1.21
C ASP A 59 -1.94 1.27 -0.24
N LEU A 60 -2.88 1.10 -1.18
CA LEU A 60 -2.68 1.46 -2.58
C LEU A 60 -2.41 2.97 -2.75
N LEU A 61 -3.18 3.81 -2.07
CA LEU A 61 -3.02 5.27 -2.12
C LEU A 61 -1.68 5.68 -1.51
N GLU A 62 -1.32 5.15 -0.34
CA GLU A 62 -0.05 5.43 0.36
C GLU A 62 1.17 4.98 -0.44
N SER A 63 1.02 4.02 -1.37
CA SER A 63 2.09 3.61 -2.28
C SER A 63 2.52 4.69 -3.28
N LYS A 64 1.68 5.73 -3.49
CA LYS A 64 1.90 6.81 -4.47
C LYS A 64 1.80 8.23 -3.90
N SER A 65 1.12 8.40 -2.77
CA SER A 65 0.83 9.70 -2.17
C SER A 65 1.01 9.66 -0.66
N LYS A 66 1.29 10.82 -0.06
CA LYS A 66 1.25 10.99 1.40
C LYS A 66 -0.20 11.18 1.83
N VAL A 67 -0.61 10.51 2.91
CA VAL A 67 -2.00 10.54 3.38
C VAL A 67 -2.01 10.85 4.87
N THR A 68 -2.90 11.75 5.29
CA THR A 68 -3.20 12.00 6.70
C THR A 68 -4.61 11.53 7.00
N LEU A 69 -4.75 10.72 8.07
CA LEU A 69 -6.03 10.23 8.55
C LEU A 69 -6.35 10.80 9.92
N LYS A 70 -7.63 11.07 10.16
CA LYS A 70 -8.21 11.36 11.47
C LYS A 70 -9.40 10.44 11.69
N SER A 71 -9.32 9.58 12.70
CA SER A 71 -10.38 8.62 13.02
C SER A 71 -10.83 7.75 11.83
N GLY A 72 -9.88 7.32 10.99
CA GLY A 72 -10.16 6.49 9.80
C GLY A 72 -10.66 7.24 8.57
N ILE A 73 -10.82 8.57 8.66
CA ILE A 73 -11.21 9.45 7.55
C ILE A 73 -9.96 10.14 7.01
N ILE A 74 -9.79 10.17 5.69
CA ILE A 74 -8.70 10.93 5.05
C ILE A 74 -9.01 12.42 5.18
N THR A 75 -8.09 13.16 5.80
CA THR A 75 -8.18 14.61 5.91
C THR A 75 -7.27 15.33 4.93
N GLU A 76 -6.21 14.66 4.44
CA GLU A 76 -5.24 15.25 3.52
C GLU A 76 -4.62 14.19 2.59
N ILE A 77 -4.40 14.56 1.32
CA ILE A 77 -3.58 13.80 0.37
C ILE A 77 -2.54 14.76 -0.24
N ASP A 78 -1.26 14.40 -0.18
CA ASP A 78 -0.13 15.18 -0.74
C ASP A 78 -0.11 16.66 -0.32
N GLY A 79 -0.50 16.99 0.92
CA GLY A 79 -0.56 18.37 1.42
C GLY A 79 -1.87 19.11 1.11
N ILE A 80 -2.80 18.49 0.39
CA ILE A 80 -4.11 19.08 0.07
C ILE A 80 -5.16 18.54 1.03
N SER A 81 -5.65 19.43 1.89
CA SER A 81 -6.65 19.12 2.91
C SER A 81 -8.08 19.19 2.37
N GLN A 82 -8.99 18.47 3.04
CA GLN A 82 -10.43 18.71 2.92
C GLN A 82 -10.82 20.15 3.32
N ILE A 83 -11.94 20.65 2.80
CA ILE A 83 -12.44 22.01 3.06
C ILE A 83 -13.77 21.89 3.79
N GLU A 84 -13.69 21.68 5.11
CA GLU A 84 -14.87 21.47 5.97
C GLU A 84 -15.83 22.66 5.95
N SER A 85 -15.32 23.89 5.87
CA SER A 85 -16.15 25.10 5.77
C SER A 85 -17.01 25.18 4.51
N ALA A 86 -16.65 24.41 3.48
CA ALA A 86 -17.39 24.28 2.22
C ALA A 86 -18.04 22.89 2.07
N ASN A 87 -18.05 22.06 3.11
CA ASN A 87 -18.52 20.67 3.09
C ASN A 87 -17.82 19.76 2.05
N LEU A 88 -16.60 20.11 1.64
CA LEU A 88 -15.83 19.32 0.67
C LEU A 88 -14.90 18.36 1.40
N TYR A 89 -15.19 17.07 1.30
CA TYR A 89 -14.44 15.99 1.93
C TYR A 89 -13.64 15.20 0.90
N CYS A 90 -12.57 14.54 1.34
CA CYS A 90 -11.84 13.59 0.50
C CYS A 90 -12.65 12.30 0.34
N LEU A 91 -13.43 12.22 -0.73
CA LEU A 91 -14.23 11.05 -1.09
C LEU A 91 -13.47 10.16 -2.07
N PHE A 92 -13.92 8.92 -2.21
CA PHE A 92 -13.37 8.03 -3.22
C PHE A 92 -14.43 7.15 -3.88
N LYS A 93 -14.16 6.77 -5.12
CA LYS A 93 -14.95 5.83 -5.91
C LYS A 93 -14.13 4.59 -6.22
N VAL A 94 -14.85 3.47 -6.36
CA VAL A 94 -14.33 2.24 -6.94
C VAL A 94 -15.15 1.94 -8.19
N ASN A 95 -14.51 1.94 -9.35
CA ASN A 95 -15.17 1.71 -10.65
C ASN A 95 -16.40 2.62 -10.83
N ASP A 96 -16.18 3.93 -10.73
CA ASP A 96 -17.17 5.00 -10.86
C ASP A 96 -18.30 5.03 -9.82
N LYS A 97 -18.31 4.09 -8.87
CA LYS A 97 -19.30 4.05 -7.78
C LYS A 97 -18.71 4.59 -6.50
N LEU A 98 -19.44 5.47 -5.82
CA LEU A 98 -19.06 5.95 -4.49
C LEU A 98 -18.87 4.75 -3.56
N ALA A 99 -17.75 4.71 -2.85
CA ALA A 99 -17.47 3.60 -1.96
C ALA A 99 -18.46 3.59 -0.78
N ASP A 100 -18.89 2.38 -0.41
CA ASP A 100 -19.78 2.11 0.73
C ASP A 100 -19.02 1.93 2.05
N LYS A 101 -17.70 1.71 1.97
CA LYS A 101 -16.80 1.47 3.10
C LYS A 101 -15.64 2.45 3.10
N GLY A 102 -14.97 2.59 4.26
CA GLY A 102 -13.76 3.38 4.38
C GLY A 102 -12.57 2.81 3.61
N VAL A 103 -11.53 3.63 3.42
CA VAL A 103 -10.31 3.26 2.69
C VAL A 103 -9.51 2.14 3.36
N THR A 104 -9.61 2.01 4.68
CA THR A 104 -8.97 0.96 5.50
C THR A 104 -9.68 -0.39 5.39
N GLU A 105 -10.95 -0.39 5.00
CA GLU A 105 -11.79 -1.60 4.92
C GLU A 105 -11.99 -2.08 3.48
N THR A 106 -11.87 -1.17 2.52
CA THR A 106 -12.10 -1.47 1.10
C THR A 106 -10.88 -2.18 0.53
N LYS A 107 -11.06 -3.44 0.10
CA LYS A 107 -10.01 -4.23 -0.57
C LYS A 107 -9.93 -3.89 -2.06
N VAL A 108 -8.72 -3.76 -2.58
CA VAL A 108 -8.49 -3.50 -4.00
C VAL A 108 -8.55 -4.82 -4.77
N LYS A 109 -9.30 -4.83 -5.87
CA LYS A 109 -9.35 -5.96 -6.81
C LYS A 109 -8.55 -5.64 -8.07
N THR A 110 -7.98 -6.65 -8.70
CA THR A 110 -7.31 -6.52 -10.00
C THR A 110 -8.22 -5.84 -11.01
N GLY A 111 -7.68 -4.88 -11.76
CA GLY A 111 -8.39 -4.09 -12.77
C GLY A 111 -9.25 -2.95 -12.23
N SER A 112 -9.32 -2.77 -10.90
CA SER A 112 -10.13 -1.69 -10.33
C SER A 112 -9.57 -0.31 -10.68
N GLN A 113 -10.46 0.64 -10.94
CA GLN A 113 -10.15 2.06 -10.94
C GLN A 113 -10.58 2.66 -9.59
N ILE A 114 -9.63 3.24 -8.89
CA ILE A 114 -9.84 3.95 -7.62
C ILE A 114 -9.65 5.44 -7.89
N GLU A 115 -10.67 6.24 -7.63
CA GLU A 115 -10.62 7.70 -7.83
C GLU A 115 -10.86 8.43 -6.52
N PHE A 116 -9.91 9.27 -6.11
CA PHE A 116 -10.03 10.21 -5.00
C PHE A 116 -10.35 11.61 -5.52
N TYR A 117 -11.24 12.32 -4.83
CA TYR A 117 -11.67 13.68 -5.19
C TYR A 117 -12.24 14.41 -3.97
N LEU A 118 -12.23 15.75 -4.02
CA LEU A 118 -12.98 16.56 -3.07
C LEU A 118 -14.46 16.64 -3.49
N GLY A 119 -15.36 16.28 -2.58
CA GLY A 119 -16.80 16.27 -2.85
C GLY A 119 -17.66 16.36 -1.60
N GLU A 120 -18.94 16.63 -1.80
CA GLU A 120 -19.95 16.72 -0.75
C GLU A 120 -20.75 15.41 -0.67
N PHE A 121 -21.17 15.02 0.54
CA PHE A 121 -22.19 13.99 0.71
C PHE A 121 -23.55 14.59 0.33
N LYS A 122 -24.15 14.13 -0.77
CA LYS A 122 -25.48 14.55 -1.23
C LYS A 122 -26.54 13.56 -0.79
#